data_AF-A0A7C3LCZ4-F1
#
_entry.id   AF-A0A7C3LCZ4-F1
#
_cell.length_a   1.000
_cell.length_b   1.000
_cell.length_c   1.000
_cell.angle_alpha   90.00
_cell.angle_beta   90.00
_cell.angle_gamma   90.00
#
_symmetry.space_group_name_H-M   'P 1'
#
loop_
_entity.id
_entity.type
_entity.pdbx_description
1 polymer ?
#
loop_
_entity_poly.entity_id
_entity_poly.type
_entity_poly.pdbx_seq_one_letter_code
_entity_poly.pdbx_strand_id
1 'polypeptide(L)'
;MIDETILQEYLDGELDEAQRRDVEALLAESAEARAQLAEWQAFYAAFDEVTDVPLTTDLAGKVVAQLEGQDTAVSPSPWLRWLLLGQVVIVGVLVWQFLPLLETWWGYGRIAFTLPQFQLPAFTLWQIVTGWGASLLIRLDNLPTFSLPASQWLLILAVVLIVWLAGNRLLFAAQDGGSHG
;
A
#
# COMPACT_ATOMS: atom_id res chain seq x y z
N MET A 1 -13.39 32.65 7.86
CA MET A 1 -12.10 32.54 7.16
C MET A 1 -12.06 31.20 6.48
N ILE A 2 -11.93 31.17 5.15
CA ILE A 2 -11.79 29.93 4.36
C ILE A 2 -10.36 29.42 4.48
N ASP A 3 -10.18 28.10 4.49
CA ASP A 3 -8.86 27.47 4.38
C ASP A 3 -8.26 27.74 2.99
N GLU A 4 -7.02 28.20 2.95
CA GLU A 4 -6.30 28.53 1.72
C GLU A 4 -6.20 27.33 0.77
N THR A 5 -6.04 26.12 1.32
CA THR A 5 -5.95 24.87 0.55
C THR A 5 -7.26 24.59 -0.19
N ILE A 6 -8.39 24.74 0.51
CA ILE A 6 -9.72 24.50 -0.07
C ILE A 6 -10.04 25.57 -1.13
N LEU A 7 -9.56 26.81 -0.95
CA LEU A 7 -9.75 27.87 -1.94
C LEU A 7 -8.92 27.62 -3.22
N GLN A 8 -7.72 27.06 -3.08
CA GLN A 8 -6.88 26.64 -4.22
C GLN A 8 -7.53 25.47 -4.96
N GLU A 9 -7.93 24.41 -4.25
CA GLU A 9 -8.66 23.27 -4.84
C GLU A 9 -9.95 23.71 -5.56
N TYR A 10 -10.64 24.74 -5.04
CA TYR A 10 -11.80 25.34 -5.69
C TYR A 10 -11.44 26.05 -7.01
N LEU A 11 -10.32 26.77 -7.06
CA LEU A 11 -9.83 27.46 -8.27
C LEU A 11 -9.34 26.47 -9.33
N ASP A 12 -8.68 25.39 -8.91
CA ASP A 12 -8.17 24.34 -9.78
C ASP A 12 -9.28 23.38 -10.26
N GLY A 13 -10.47 23.46 -9.65
CA GLY A 13 -11.62 22.62 -9.99
C GLY A 13 -11.50 21.17 -9.50
N GLU A 14 -10.69 20.94 -8.47
CA GLU A 14 -10.41 19.61 -7.90
C GLU A 14 -11.38 19.21 -6.78
N LEU A 15 -12.20 20.13 -6.28
CA LEU A 15 -13.20 19.84 -5.25
C LEU A 15 -14.32 18.94 -5.76
N ASP A 16 -14.82 18.08 -4.88
CA ASP A 16 -16.04 17.34 -5.14
C ASP A 16 -17.29 18.25 -5.13
N GLU A 17 -18.39 17.75 -5.68
CA GLU A 17 -19.62 18.54 -5.85
C GLU A 17 -20.26 18.99 -4.51
N ALA A 18 -20.00 18.28 -3.41
CA ALA A 18 -20.50 18.67 -2.09
C ALA A 18 -19.64 19.78 -1.50
N GLN A 19 -18.32 19.62 -1.52
CA GLN A 19 -17.35 20.61 -1.07
C GLN A 19 -17.48 21.92 -1.85
N ARG A 20 -17.67 21.85 -3.17
CA ARG A 20 -17.88 23.02 -4.01
C ARG A 20 -19.10 23.83 -3.56
N ARG A 21 -20.22 23.17 -3.27
CA ARG A 21 -21.44 23.84 -2.80
C ARG A 21 -21.25 24.50 -1.43
N ASP A 22 -20.49 23.87 -0.54
CA ASP A 22 -20.18 24.44 0.77
C ASP A 22 -19.30 25.70 0.65
N VAL A 23 -18.31 25.68 -0.25
CA VAL A 23 -17.48 26.86 -0.56
C VAL A 23 -18.31 27.97 -1.20
N GLU A 24 -19.19 27.65 -2.16
CA GLU A 24 -20.08 28.63 -2.80
C GLU A 24 -21.05 29.28 -1.81
N ALA A 25 -21.61 28.50 -0.88
CA ALA A 25 -22.46 29.04 0.19
C ALA A 25 -21.66 30.01 1.08
N LEU A 26 -20.43 29.65 1.44
CA LEU A 26 -19.57 30.49 2.26
C LEU A 26 -19.11 31.77 1.54
N LEU A 27 -18.87 31.70 0.22
CA LEU A 27 -18.59 32.86 -0.63
C LEU A 27 -19.81 33.79 -0.75
N ALA A 28 -21.02 33.24 -0.77
CA ALA A 28 -22.25 34.05 -0.79
C ALA A 28 -22.44 34.84 0.51
N GLU A 29 -22.09 34.26 1.65
CA GLU A 29 -22.30 34.85 2.97
C GLU A 29 -21.16 35.78 3.41
N SER A 30 -19.91 35.51 3.01
CA SER A 30 -18.73 36.24 3.49
C SER A 30 -18.13 37.19 2.45
N ALA A 31 -18.11 38.48 2.77
CA ALA A 31 -17.40 39.48 1.96
C ALA A 31 -15.87 39.31 2.03
N GLU A 32 -15.35 38.82 3.16
CA GLU A 32 -13.92 38.55 3.36
C GLU A 32 -13.46 37.39 2.48
N ALA A 33 -14.24 36.31 2.40
CA ALA A 33 -13.93 35.16 1.54
C ALA A 33 -13.93 35.54 0.05
N ARG A 34 -14.84 36.43 -0.36
CA ARG A 34 -14.86 36.97 -1.74
C ARG A 34 -13.66 37.86 -2.04
N ALA A 35 -13.20 38.65 -1.08
CA ALA A 35 -12.00 39.45 -1.24
C ALA A 35 -10.75 38.57 -1.41
N GLN A 36 -10.65 37.50 -0.60
CA GLN A 36 -9.56 36.53 -0.70
C GLN A 36 -9.58 35.79 -2.05
N LEU A 37 -10.74 35.35 -2.53
CA LEU A 37 -10.88 34.73 -3.86
C LEU A 37 -10.45 35.69 -4.98
N ALA A 38 -10.85 36.97 -4.91
CA ALA A 38 -10.49 37.97 -5.90
C ALA A 38 -8.98 38.25 -5.93
N GLU A 39 -8.32 38.23 -4.77
CA GLU A 39 -6.86 38.37 -4.67
C GLU A 39 -6.13 37.22 -5.37
N TRP A 40 -6.55 35.97 -5.12
CA TRP A 40 -5.99 34.80 -5.80
C TRP A 40 -6.24 34.80 -7.30
N GLN A 41 -7.44 35.17 -7.74
CA GLN A 41 -7.75 35.29 -9.17
C GLN A 41 -6.89 36.37 -9.85
N ALA A 42 -6.66 37.50 -9.19
CA ALA A 42 -5.78 38.54 -9.70
C ALA A 42 -4.31 38.08 -9.77
N PHE A 43 -3.85 37.30 -8.79
CA PHE A 43 -2.52 36.69 -8.82
C PHE A 43 -2.34 35.73 -9.99
N TYR A 44 -3.28 34.80 -10.21
CA TYR A 44 -3.22 33.86 -11.33
C TYR A 44 -3.32 34.57 -12.69
N ALA A 45 -4.19 35.58 -12.81
CA ALA A 45 -4.27 36.40 -14.02
C ALA A 45 -2.93 37.11 -14.34
N ALA A 46 -2.19 37.55 -13.31
CA ALA A 46 -0.87 38.14 -13.50
C ALA A 46 0.18 37.10 -13.96
N PHE A 47 0.02 35.83 -13.58
CA PHE A 47 0.85 34.73 -14.09
C PHE A 47 0.51 34.37 -15.54
N ASP A 48 -0.77 34.39 -15.93
CA ASP A 48 -1.19 34.17 -17.31
C ASP A 48 -0.67 35.26 -18.27
N GLU A 49 -0.42 36.46 -17.76
CA GLU A 49 0.23 37.55 -18.53
C GLU A 49 1.74 37.34 -18.72
N VAL A 50 2.36 36.42 -17.98
CA VAL A 50 3.77 36.08 -18.17
C VAL A 50 3.91 35.44 -19.55
N THR A 51 4.58 36.15 -20.45
CA THR A 51 4.83 35.67 -21.81
C THR A 51 5.56 34.34 -21.76
N ASP A 52 4.96 33.31 -22.36
CA ASP A 52 5.62 32.03 -22.61
C ASP A 52 6.94 32.28 -23.34
N VAL A 53 8.05 32.19 -22.60
CA VAL A 53 9.38 32.26 -23.19
C VAL A 53 9.60 30.95 -23.92
N PRO A 54 9.71 30.95 -25.26
CA PRO A 54 9.94 29.72 -26.00
C PRO A 54 11.25 29.10 -25.51
N LEU A 55 11.18 27.84 -25.11
CA LEU A 55 12.33 27.04 -24.72
C LEU A 55 13.28 26.96 -25.92
N THR A 56 14.38 27.72 -25.86
CA THR A 56 15.37 27.83 -26.95
C THR A 56 16.16 26.55 -27.18
N THR A 57 16.05 25.61 -26.25
CA THR A 57 16.74 24.32 -26.26
C THR A 57 15.70 23.22 -26.08
N ASP A 58 15.84 22.16 -26.87
CA ASP A 58 15.06 20.94 -26.70
C ASP A 58 15.44 20.25 -25.37
N LEU A 59 14.76 20.67 -24.30
CA LEU A 59 14.89 20.09 -22.97
C LEU A 59 14.21 18.72 -22.92
N ALA A 60 13.13 18.52 -23.68
CA ALA A 60 12.45 17.23 -23.74
C ALA A 60 13.40 16.15 -24.29
N GLY A 61 14.06 16.41 -25.43
CA GLY A 61 15.05 15.50 -26.00
C GLY A 61 16.26 15.26 -25.09
N LYS A 62 16.73 16.29 -24.37
CA LYS A 62 17.84 16.12 -23.40
C LYS A 62 17.44 15.30 -22.18
N VAL A 63 16.22 15.47 -21.66
CA VAL A 63 15.72 14.70 -20.50
C VAL A 63 15.47 13.25 -20.92
N VAL A 64 14.84 13.02 -22.07
CA VAL A 64 14.62 11.67 -22.61
C VAL A 64 15.95 10.95 -22.84
N ALA A 65 16.92 11.61 -23.47
CA ALA A 65 18.25 11.02 -23.66
C ALA A 65 18.99 10.73 -22.34
N GLN A 66 18.75 11.53 -21.30
CA GLN A 66 19.33 11.31 -19.97
C GLN A 66 18.62 10.19 -19.19
N LEU A 67 17.35 9.90 -19.51
CA LEU A 67 16.59 8.77 -18.96
C LEU A 67 16.94 7.48 -19.70
N GLU A 68 16.99 7.49 -21.03
CA GLU A 68 17.44 6.34 -21.85
C GLU A 68 18.90 5.95 -21.55
N GLY A 69 19.76 6.93 -21.27
CA GLY A 69 21.14 6.67 -20.83
C GLY A 69 21.26 6.12 -19.40
N GLN A 70 20.19 6.20 -18.58
CA GLN A 70 20.12 5.64 -17.24
C GLN A 70 19.58 4.20 -17.20
N ASP A 71 19.10 3.66 -18.33
CA ASP A 71 18.90 2.22 -18.55
C ASP A 71 20.25 1.49 -18.69
N THR A 72 21.23 1.83 -17.85
CA THR A 72 22.31 0.90 -17.55
C THR A 72 21.66 -0.29 -16.87
N ALA A 73 21.39 -1.34 -17.65
CA ALA A 73 21.01 -2.65 -17.16
C ALA A 73 21.86 -2.98 -15.94
N VAL A 74 21.28 -2.82 -14.75
CA VAL A 74 21.94 -3.08 -13.49
C VAL A 74 22.11 -4.59 -13.43
N SER A 75 23.22 -5.08 -13.99
CA SER A 75 23.54 -6.49 -13.94
C SER A 75 23.54 -6.88 -12.46
N PRO A 76 22.63 -7.77 -12.02
CA PRO A 76 22.41 -8.00 -10.61
C PRO A 76 23.72 -8.49 -10.03
N SER A 77 24.28 -7.69 -9.11
CA SER A 77 25.54 -7.95 -8.42
C SER A 77 25.59 -9.43 -8.00
N PRO A 78 26.72 -10.14 -8.20
CA PRO A 78 26.84 -11.54 -7.84
C PRO A 78 26.51 -11.81 -6.37
N TRP A 79 26.69 -10.82 -5.48
CA TRP A 79 26.23 -10.86 -4.09
C TRP A 79 24.71 -10.94 -3.96
N LEU A 80 23.97 -10.19 -4.77
CA LEU A 80 22.51 -10.18 -4.78
C LEU A 80 21.96 -11.56 -5.15
N ARG A 81 22.63 -12.27 -6.06
CA ARG A 81 22.26 -13.65 -6.44
C ARG A 81 22.41 -14.61 -5.27
N TRP A 82 23.49 -14.51 -4.50
CA TRP A 82 23.68 -15.32 -3.28
C TRP A 82 22.66 -14.99 -2.20
N LEU A 83 22.29 -13.72 -2.05
CA LEU A 83 21.25 -13.29 -1.12
C LEU A 83 19.88 -13.86 -1.50
N LEU A 84 19.51 -13.79 -2.79
CA LEU A 84 18.29 -14.39 -3.29
C LEU A 84 18.27 -15.91 -3.11
N LEU A 85 19.40 -16.58 -3.37
CA LEU A 85 19.52 -18.01 -3.16
C LEU A 85 19.36 -18.38 -1.68
N GLY A 86 19.93 -17.58 -0.78
CA GLY A 86 19.74 -17.72 0.66
C GLY A 86 18.28 -17.53 1.08
N GLN A 87 17.57 -16.56 0.51
CA GLN A 87 16.14 -16.37 0.76
C GLN A 87 15.30 -17.57 0.33
N VAL A 88 15.56 -18.14 -0.85
CA VAL A 88 14.85 -19.33 -1.34
C VAL A 88 15.06 -20.52 -0.39
N VAL A 89 16.28 -20.72 0.10
CA VAL A 89 16.58 -21.78 1.06
C VAL A 89 15.86 -21.55 2.38
N ILE A 90 15.88 -20.33 2.92
CA ILE A 90 15.19 -19.98 4.18
C ILE A 90 13.68 -20.20 4.04
N VAL A 91 13.07 -19.72 2.96
CA VAL A 91 11.64 -19.93 2.70
C VAL A 91 11.32 -21.41 2.57
N GLY A 92 12.15 -22.19 1.86
CA GLY A 92 11.98 -23.64 1.74
C GLY A 92 12.01 -24.34 3.10
N VAL A 93 12.95 -23.99 3.97
CA VAL A 93 13.05 -24.54 5.33
C VAL A 93 11.84 -24.15 6.18
N LEU A 94 11.38 -22.90 6.10
CA LEU A 94 10.19 -22.44 6.82
C LEU A 94 8.94 -23.18 6.33
N VAL A 95 8.72 -23.27 5.02
CA VAL A 95 7.58 -23.99 4.44
C VAL A 95 7.61 -25.46 4.85
N TRP A 96 8.77 -26.11 4.80
CA TRP A 96 8.95 -27.49 5.27
C TRP A 96 8.60 -27.64 6.75
N GLN A 97 9.07 -26.72 7.60
CA GLN A 97 8.82 -26.75 9.04
C GLN A 97 7.33 -26.53 9.38
N PHE A 98 6.64 -25.69 8.62
CA PHE A 98 5.24 -25.33 8.84
C PHE A 98 4.25 -26.14 8.00
N LEU A 99 4.73 -27.04 7.14
CA LEU A 99 3.92 -27.93 6.32
C LEU A 99 2.84 -28.71 7.12
N PRO A 100 3.14 -29.35 8.26
CA PRO A 100 2.12 -30.07 9.02
C PRO A 100 1.05 -29.14 9.61
N LEU A 101 1.41 -27.89 9.92
CA LEU A 101 0.46 -26.88 10.39
C LEU A 101 -0.49 -26.46 9.26
N LEU A 102 0.05 -26.28 8.04
CA LEU A 102 -0.72 -25.96 6.84
C LEU A 102 -1.65 -27.11 6.43
N GLU A 103 -1.20 -28.37 6.49
CA GLU A 103 -2.05 -29.54 6.23
C GLU A 103 -3.21 -29.63 7.21
N THR A 104 -2.94 -29.36 8.49
CA THR A 104 -3.95 -29.32 9.56
C THR A 104 -4.97 -28.20 9.29
N TRP A 105 -4.50 -26.99 8.98
CA TRP A 105 -5.35 -25.84 8.62
C TRP A 105 -6.21 -26.11 7.40
N TRP A 106 -5.63 -26.70 6.35
CA TRP A 106 -6.33 -27.05 5.11
C TRP A 106 -7.39 -28.13 5.34
N GLY A 107 -7.10 -29.12 6.18
CA GLY A 107 -8.07 -30.13 6.61
C GLY A 107 -9.29 -29.51 7.29
N TYR A 108 -9.08 -28.58 8.23
CA TYR A 108 -10.16 -27.85 8.89
C TYR A 108 -10.93 -26.91 7.94
N GLY A 109 -10.24 -26.24 7.02
CA GLY A 109 -10.86 -25.38 6.00
C GLY A 109 -11.76 -26.15 5.03
N ARG A 110 -11.36 -27.36 4.61
CA ARG A 110 -12.21 -28.22 3.77
C ARG A 110 -13.50 -28.62 4.47
N ILE A 111 -13.43 -28.97 5.76
CA ILE A 111 -14.62 -29.31 6.55
C ILE A 111 -15.60 -28.12 6.62
N ALA A 112 -15.09 -26.90 6.74
CA ALA A 112 -15.91 -25.69 6.75
C ALA A 112 -16.57 -25.39 5.37
N PHE A 113 -15.89 -25.70 4.26
CA PHE A 113 -16.40 -25.43 2.91
C PHE A 113 -17.29 -26.55 2.32
N THR A 114 -17.17 -27.79 2.78
CA THR A 114 -18.01 -28.91 2.28
C THR A 114 -19.35 -29.06 2.98
N LEU A 115 -19.70 -28.21 3.94
CA LEU A 115 -21.02 -28.20 4.58
C LEU A 115 -22.00 -27.41 3.69
N PRO A 116 -22.88 -28.09 2.92
CA PRO A 116 -23.86 -27.37 2.12
C PRO A 116 -24.95 -26.87 3.07
N GLN A 117 -25.06 -25.55 3.23
CA GLN A 117 -26.28 -24.90 3.74
C GLN A 117 -26.75 -25.41 5.12
N PHE A 118 -25.84 -25.86 6.00
CA PHE A 118 -26.22 -26.26 7.35
C PHE A 118 -26.63 -25.01 8.13
N GLN A 119 -27.93 -24.74 8.23
CA GLN A 119 -28.48 -23.85 9.24
C GLN A 119 -28.20 -24.48 10.60
N LEU A 120 -27.00 -24.28 11.11
CA LEU A 120 -26.67 -24.67 12.47
C LEU A 120 -27.56 -23.81 13.38
N PRO A 121 -28.40 -24.41 14.23
CA PRO A 121 -29.04 -23.68 15.31
C PRO A 121 -27.99 -22.80 16.00
N ALA A 122 -28.32 -21.56 16.35
CA ALA A 122 -27.38 -20.65 17.03
C ALA A 122 -26.71 -21.32 18.26
N PHE A 123 -27.40 -22.27 18.88
CA PHE A 123 -26.90 -23.13 19.95
C PHE A 123 -25.72 -24.02 19.54
N THR A 124 -25.72 -24.60 18.34
CA THR A 124 -24.62 -25.44 17.83
C THR A 124 -23.43 -24.58 17.40
N LEU A 125 -23.66 -23.40 16.83
CA LEU A 125 -22.60 -22.40 16.61
C LEU A 125 -21.99 -21.94 17.93
N TRP A 126 -22.80 -21.72 18.97
CA TRP A 126 -22.30 -21.39 20.30
C TRP A 126 -21.49 -22.54 20.92
N GLN A 127 -21.91 -23.80 20.76
CA GLN A 127 -21.13 -24.95 21.22
C GLN A 127 -19.84 -25.15 20.43
N ILE A 128 -19.85 -24.87 19.12
CA ILE A 128 -18.64 -24.87 18.30
C ILE A 128 -17.73 -23.73 18.76
N VAL A 129 -18.20 -22.49 18.85
CA VAL A 129 -17.40 -21.33 19.28
C VAL A 129 -16.88 -21.48 20.71
N THR A 130 -17.67 -21.99 21.64
CA THR A 130 -17.24 -22.20 23.04
C THR A 130 -16.42 -23.47 23.21
N GLY A 131 -16.66 -24.52 22.44
CA GLY A 131 -15.84 -25.74 22.42
C GLY A 131 -14.50 -25.51 21.74
N TRP A 132 -14.48 -24.77 20.64
CA TRP A 132 -13.25 -24.25 20.01
C TRP A 132 -12.56 -23.27 20.94
N GLY A 133 -13.27 -22.32 21.54
CA GLY A 133 -12.72 -21.36 22.50
C GLY A 133 -12.11 -22.04 23.73
N ALA A 134 -12.79 -23.02 24.31
CA ALA A 134 -12.29 -23.79 25.45
C ALA A 134 -11.12 -24.69 25.06
N SER A 135 -11.15 -25.34 23.90
CA SER A 135 -10.02 -26.15 23.42
C SER A 135 -8.85 -25.29 22.95
N LEU A 136 -9.07 -24.08 22.43
CA LEU A 136 -8.04 -23.08 22.18
C LEU A 136 -7.44 -22.60 23.50
N LEU A 137 -8.24 -22.31 24.52
CA LEU A 137 -7.76 -21.89 25.84
C LEU A 137 -6.95 -23.00 26.53
N ILE A 138 -7.42 -24.26 26.47
CA ILE A 138 -6.69 -25.42 27.01
C ILE A 138 -5.41 -25.71 26.20
N ARG A 139 -5.44 -25.49 24.88
CA ARG A 139 -4.24 -25.62 24.03
C ARG A 139 -3.31 -24.43 24.15
N LEU A 140 -3.79 -23.22 24.43
CA LEU A 140 -3.01 -22.01 24.71
C LEU A 140 -2.15 -22.21 25.96
N ASP A 141 -2.71 -22.87 26.99
CA ASP A 141 -2.00 -23.23 28.21
C ASP A 141 -0.92 -24.31 27.97
N ASN A 142 -1.08 -25.10 26.90
CA ASN A 142 -0.13 -26.14 26.47
C ASN A 142 0.62 -25.78 25.18
N LEU A 143 0.52 -24.54 24.69
CA LEU A 143 1.37 -24.11 23.60
C LEU A 143 2.78 -24.08 24.18
N PRO A 144 3.79 -24.64 23.50
CA PRO A 144 5.15 -24.30 23.84
C PRO A 144 5.20 -22.78 23.84
N THR A 145 5.46 -22.19 25.01
CA THR A 145 5.62 -20.75 25.11
C THR A 145 6.82 -20.44 24.24
N PHE A 146 6.55 -19.97 23.01
CA PHE A 146 7.55 -19.40 22.13
C PHE A 146 7.94 -18.05 22.74
N SER A 147 8.60 -18.13 23.88
CA SER A 147 9.33 -17.06 24.53
C SER A 147 10.60 -16.86 23.71
N LEU A 148 10.43 -16.32 22.51
CA LEU A 148 11.52 -15.76 21.76
C LEU A 148 11.86 -14.44 22.47
N PRO A 149 13.13 -14.22 22.87
CA PRO A 149 13.60 -12.93 23.32
C PRO A 149 13.11 -11.81 22.40
N ALA A 150 12.77 -10.64 22.93
CA ALA A 150 12.24 -9.52 22.14
C ALA A 150 13.13 -9.16 20.92
N SER A 151 14.43 -9.41 21.02
CA SER A 151 15.40 -9.26 19.92
C SER A 151 15.16 -10.22 18.75
N GLN A 152 14.67 -11.44 19.00
CA GLN A 152 14.36 -12.41 17.97
C GLN A 152 13.05 -12.07 17.25
N TRP A 153 12.07 -11.48 17.94
CA TRP A 153 10.88 -10.91 17.30
C TRP A 153 11.22 -9.75 16.36
N LEU A 154 12.13 -8.88 16.77
CA LEU A 154 12.65 -7.81 15.91
C LEU A 154 13.36 -8.36 14.67
N LEU A 155 14.13 -9.44 14.81
CA LEU A 155 14.77 -10.12 13.68
C LEU A 155 13.75 -10.72 12.72
N ILE A 156 12.72 -11.40 13.22
CA ILE A 156 11.65 -11.96 12.37
C ILE A 156 10.91 -10.85 11.63
N LEU A 157 10.52 -9.78 12.33
CA LEU A 157 9.89 -8.62 11.71
C LEU A 157 10.79 -7.97 10.66
N ALA A 158 12.08 -7.81 10.95
CA ALA A 158 13.06 -7.26 10.02
C ALA A 158 13.22 -8.15 8.77
N VAL A 159 13.29 -9.47 8.93
CA VAL A 159 13.39 -10.41 7.81
C VAL A 159 12.12 -10.38 6.97
N VAL A 160 10.94 -10.39 7.58
CA VAL A 160 9.66 -10.28 6.87
C VAL A 160 9.56 -8.95 6.11
N LEU A 161 9.96 -7.84 6.74
CA LEU A 161 9.98 -6.52 6.11
C LEU A 161 10.95 -6.46 4.92
N ILE A 162 12.15 -7.05 5.06
CA ILE A 162 13.15 -7.11 3.97
C ILE A 162 12.63 -7.96 2.81
N VAL A 163 12.03 -9.12 3.10
CA VAL A 163 11.44 -9.98 2.06
C VAL A 163 10.28 -9.28 1.36
N TRP A 164 9.44 -8.57 2.12
CA TRP A 164 8.33 -7.79 1.56
C TRP A 164 8.82 -6.63 0.68
N LEU A 165 9.81 -5.86 1.15
CA LEU A 165 10.43 -4.77 0.37
C LEU A 165 11.13 -5.30 -0.88
N ALA A 166 11.85 -6.42 -0.78
CA ALA A 166 12.51 -7.05 -1.92
C ALA A 166 11.48 -7.56 -2.94
N GLY A 167 10.41 -8.21 -2.48
CA GLY A 167 9.32 -8.69 -3.33
C GLY A 167 8.61 -7.55 -4.06
N ASN A 168 8.25 -6.49 -3.35
CA ASN A 168 7.61 -5.31 -3.94
C ASN A 168 8.52 -4.64 -4.97
N ARG A 169 9.80 -4.44 -4.66
CA ARG A 169 10.74 -3.85 -5.63
C ARG A 169 10.84 -4.69 -6.91
N LEU A 170 10.80 -6.01 -6.79
CA LEU A 170 10.87 -6.92 -7.94
C LEU A 170 9.59 -6.89 -8.78
N LEU A 171 8.42 -6.73 -8.15
CA LEU A 171 7.14 -6.56 -8.83
C LEU A 171 7.08 -5.25 -9.61
N PHE A 172 7.53 -4.14 -9.02
CA PHE A 172 7.59 -2.85 -9.71
C PHE A 172 8.60 -2.85 -10.85
N ALA A 173 9.80 -3.39 -10.64
CA ALA A 173 10.80 -3.51 -11.70
C ALA A 173 10.37 -4.44 -12.85
N ALA A 174 9.49 -5.41 -12.61
CA ALA A 174 8.94 -6.28 -13.65
C ALA A 174 7.81 -5.63 -14.46
N GLN A 175 7.09 -4.66 -13.89
CA GLN A 175 6.05 -3.90 -14.60
C GLN A 175 6.64 -2.87 -15.54
N ASP A 176 7.77 -2.25 -15.16
CA ASP A 176 8.45 -1.26 -15.99
C ASP A 176 9.10 -1.87 -17.25
N GLY A 177 9.45 -3.16 -17.22
CA GLY A 177 10.03 -3.87 -18.37
C GLY A 177 9.02 -4.47 -19.36
N GLY A 178 7.70 -4.35 -19.10
CA GLY A 178 6.64 -5.03 -19.85
C GLY A 178 5.82 -4.17 -20.82
N SER A 179 6.06 -2.87 -20.90
CA SER A 179 5.26 -1.93 -21.72
C SER A 179 5.86 -1.60 -23.10
N HIS A 180 6.95 -2.28 -23.50
CA HIS A 180 7.50 -2.21 -24.85
C HIS A 180 7.59 -3.61 -25.46
N GLY A 181 6.44 -4.08 -25.95
CA GLY A 181 6.28 -5.29 -26.79
C GLY A 181 5.02 -5.18 -27.62
#